data_AF-K4RG17-F1
#
_entry.id   AF-K4RG17-F1
#
_cell.length_a   1.000
_cell.length_b   1.000
_cell.length_c   1.000
_cell.angle_alpha   90.00
_cell.angle_beta   90.00
_cell.angle_gamma   90.00
#
_symmetry.space_group_name_H-M   'P 1'
#
loop_
_entity.id
_entity.type
_entity.pdbx_description
1 polymer ?
#
loop_
_entity_poly.entity_id
_entity_poly.type
_entity_poly.pdbx_seq_one_letter_code
_entity_poly.pdbx_strand_id
1 'polypeptide(L)'
;MQNTHEVAQAVAPESKIIYVDNDPLVLTHARALLFNTTDEGVTTYIDSDFHNPEQIISDARNTLNFTQPITVMFMGVLGHARTYDDMTRIVRTVMDAVPSGSHLVLCDGTTDSQAYVTLCEEYAKSGGVPYHPRTQDEIHAAFDGFELVEPGFVPITAWRPEPTQARVSRPIAAYGGVARKP
;
A
#
# COMPACT_ATOMS: atom_id res chain seq x y z
N MET A 1 -11.44 -8.07 11.63
CA MET A 1 -10.94 -7.35 10.44
C MET A 1 -10.29 -8.39 9.58
N GLN A 2 -10.59 -8.44 8.28
CA GLN A 2 -10.06 -9.46 7.37
C GLN A 2 -8.73 -9.00 6.77
N ASN A 3 -7.81 -9.94 6.53
CA ASN A 3 -6.56 -9.69 5.82
C ASN A 3 -6.80 -9.56 4.31
N THR A 4 -5.91 -8.88 3.59
CA THR A 4 -6.01 -8.71 2.12
C THR A 4 -6.23 -10.02 1.36
N HIS A 5 -5.47 -11.07 1.70
CA HIS A 5 -5.62 -12.37 1.03
C HIS A 5 -6.95 -13.05 1.33
N GLU A 6 -7.49 -12.93 2.56
CA GLU A 6 -8.82 -13.45 2.91
C GLU A 6 -9.91 -12.78 2.07
N VAL A 7 -9.85 -11.45 1.92
CA VAL A 7 -10.82 -10.69 1.10
C VAL A 7 -10.70 -11.08 -0.37
N ALA A 8 -9.48 -11.17 -0.91
CA ALA A 8 -9.26 -11.51 -2.31
C ALA A 8 -9.69 -12.96 -2.61
N GLN A 9 -9.29 -13.93 -1.79
CA GLN A 9 -9.60 -15.35 -1.96
C GLN A 9 -11.09 -15.66 -1.71
N ALA A 10 -11.80 -14.87 -0.90
CA ALA A 10 -13.25 -14.96 -0.78
C ALA A 10 -14.00 -14.59 -2.08
N VAL A 11 -13.41 -13.73 -2.92
CA VAL A 11 -13.99 -13.33 -4.21
C VAL A 11 -13.49 -14.23 -5.36
N ALA A 12 -12.18 -14.51 -5.38
CA ALA A 12 -11.50 -15.31 -6.38
C ALA A 12 -10.50 -16.27 -5.69
N PRO A 13 -10.90 -17.53 -5.40
CA PRO A 13 -10.13 -18.49 -4.59
C PRO A 13 -8.69 -18.73 -5.05
N GLU A 14 -8.41 -18.57 -6.33
CA GLU A 14 -7.10 -18.73 -6.95
C GLU A 14 -6.14 -17.53 -6.76
N SER A 15 -6.60 -16.48 -6.07
CA SER A 15 -5.84 -15.25 -5.87
C SER A 15 -4.49 -15.51 -5.20
N LYS A 16 -3.45 -14.86 -5.76
CA LYS A 16 -2.08 -14.92 -5.27
C LYS A 16 -1.68 -13.59 -4.65
N ILE A 17 -1.23 -13.62 -3.40
CA ILE A 17 -0.89 -12.45 -2.61
C ILE A 17 0.53 -12.63 -2.06
N ILE A 18 1.33 -11.58 -2.21
CA ILE A 18 2.64 -11.45 -1.59
C ILE A 18 2.58 -10.28 -0.62
N TYR A 19 2.86 -10.55 0.65
CA TYR A 19 3.11 -9.51 1.64
C TYR A 19 4.60 -9.18 1.68
N VAL A 20 4.94 -7.91 1.84
CA VAL A 20 6.33 -7.45 1.94
C VAL A 20 6.44 -6.56 3.16
N ASP A 21 7.36 -6.90 4.06
CA ASP A 21 7.68 -6.11 5.24
C ASP A 21 9.12 -6.45 5.68
N ASN A 22 9.71 -5.64 6.55
CA ASN A 22 11.04 -5.87 7.12
C ASN A 22 11.05 -5.81 8.65
N ASP A 23 9.90 -5.65 9.29
CA ASP A 23 9.76 -5.68 10.74
C ASP A 23 9.82 -7.13 11.27
N PRO A 24 10.80 -7.47 12.13
CA PRO A 24 10.91 -8.79 12.76
C PRO A 24 9.66 -9.23 13.55
N LEU A 25 8.88 -8.29 14.08
CA LEU A 25 7.63 -8.57 14.78
C LEU A 25 6.53 -8.97 13.80
N VAL A 26 6.46 -8.31 12.65
CA VAL A 26 5.56 -8.69 11.56
C VAL A 26 5.93 -10.07 11.06
N LEU A 27 7.21 -10.37 10.83
CA LEU A 27 7.67 -11.70 10.42
C LEU A 27 7.21 -12.84 11.34
N THR A 28 7.25 -12.59 12.64
CA THR A 28 6.87 -13.58 13.66
C THR A 28 5.36 -13.85 13.64
N HIS A 29 4.53 -12.82 13.44
CA HIS A 29 3.07 -12.95 13.37
C HIS A 29 2.58 -13.37 11.97
N ALA A 30 3.24 -12.91 10.91
CA ALA A 30 2.94 -13.21 9.52
C ALA A 30 3.03 -14.72 9.26
N ARG A 31 4.04 -15.40 9.80
CA ARG A 31 4.15 -16.87 9.71
C ARG A 31 2.99 -17.61 10.37
N ALA A 32 2.29 -17.00 11.33
CA ALA A 32 1.15 -17.58 12.01
C ALA A 32 -0.20 -17.24 11.35
N LEU A 33 -0.27 -16.14 10.59
CA LEU A 33 -1.52 -15.59 10.04
C LEU A 33 -1.62 -15.65 8.51
N LEU A 34 -0.50 -15.79 7.80
CA LEU A 34 -0.44 -15.81 6.35
C LEU A 34 -0.39 -17.25 5.83
N PHE A 35 -1.44 -18.02 6.11
CA PHE A 35 -1.68 -19.30 5.46
C PHE A 35 -2.66 -19.12 4.30
N ASN A 36 -2.61 -20.01 3.32
CA ASN A 36 -3.60 -20.00 2.25
C ASN A 36 -4.98 -20.31 2.84
N THR A 37 -5.99 -19.50 2.52
CA THR A 37 -7.35 -19.78 2.98
C THR A 37 -8.12 -20.73 2.05
N THR A 38 -7.51 -21.06 0.91
CA THR A 38 -8.00 -21.93 -0.16
C THR A 38 -6.87 -22.84 -0.65
N ASP A 39 -7.20 -23.96 -1.27
CA ASP A 39 -6.19 -24.88 -1.82
C ASP A 39 -5.58 -24.35 -3.14
N GLU A 40 -6.33 -23.51 -3.86
CA GLU A 40 -5.96 -22.95 -5.16
C GLU A 40 -5.15 -21.65 -5.07
N GLY A 41 -5.29 -20.91 -3.97
CA GLY A 41 -4.65 -19.63 -3.74
C GLY A 41 -3.20 -19.75 -3.31
N VAL A 42 -2.49 -18.61 -3.32
CA VAL A 42 -1.15 -18.52 -2.73
C VAL A 42 -1.06 -17.28 -1.86
N THR A 43 -0.64 -17.44 -0.62
CA THR A 43 -0.28 -16.37 0.29
C THR A 43 1.16 -16.61 0.71
N THR A 44 2.04 -15.68 0.36
CA THR A 44 3.45 -15.75 0.75
C THR A 44 3.92 -14.39 1.25
N TYR A 45 5.14 -14.38 1.76
CA TYR A 45 5.75 -13.23 2.38
C TYR A 45 7.20 -13.08 1.92
N ILE A 46 7.62 -11.85 1.65
CA ILE A 46 9.00 -11.48 1.34
C ILE A 46 9.51 -10.58 2.48
N ASP A 47 10.57 -11.03 3.14
CA ASP A 47 11.32 -10.25 4.13
C ASP A 47 12.24 -9.28 3.38
N SER A 48 11.76 -8.06 3.18
CA SER A 48 12.51 -7.06 2.43
C SER A 48 12.09 -5.65 2.78
N ASP A 49 13.08 -4.78 2.84
CA ASP A 49 12.87 -3.35 2.93
C ASP A 49 12.37 -2.82 1.57
N PHE A 50 11.22 -2.15 1.56
CA PHE A 50 10.60 -1.57 0.37
C PHE A 50 11.47 -0.51 -0.32
N HIS A 51 12.52 -0.02 0.34
CA HIS A 51 13.57 0.80 -0.28
C HIS A 51 14.38 0.06 -1.36
N ASN A 52 14.28 -1.28 -1.45
CA ASN A 52 14.93 -2.13 -2.45
C ASN A 52 13.90 -2.75 -3.44
N PRO A 53 13.14 -1.94 -4.20
CA PRO A 53 12.04 -2.43 -5.02
C PRO A 53 12.46 -3.45 -6.08
N GLU A 54 13.68 -3.36 -6.61
CA GLU A 54 14.21 -4.29 -7.62
C GLU A 54 14.32 -5.72 -7.07
N GLN A 55 14.75 -5.86 -5.82
CA GLN A 55 14.84 -7.16 -5.14
C GLN A 55 13.44 -7.74 -4.91
N ILE A 56 12.51 -6.92 -4.42
CA ILE A 56 11.12 -7.31 -4.20
C ILE A 56 10.47 -7.80 -5.51
N ILE A 57 10.69 -7.09 -6.61
CA ILE A 57 10.19 -7.47 -7.93
C ILE A 57 10.80 -8.80 -8.38
N SER A 58 12.12 -8.97 -8.21
CA SER A 58 12.81 -10.22 -8.54
C SER A 58 12.23 -11.41 -7.77
N ASP A 59 12.05 -11.25 -6.46
CA ASP A 59 11.52 -12.31 -5.59
C ASP A 59 10.05 -12.58 -5.87
N ALA A 60 9.25 -11.55 -6.15
CA ALA A 60 7.84 -11.68 -6.48
C ALA A 60 7.59 -12.47 -7.77
N ARG A 61 8.52 -12.46 -8.73
CA ARG A 61 8.43 -13.25 -9.97
C ARG A 61 8.44 -14.76 -9.73
N ASN A 62 8.89 -15.22 -8.56
CA ASN A 62 8.84 -16.62 -8.19
C ASN A 62 7.41 -17.11 -7.88
N THR A 63 6.44 -16.19 -7.69
CA THR A 63 5.06 -16.53 -7.33
C THR A 63 4.03 -15.89 -8.27
N LEU A 64 4.22 -14.61 -8.64
CA LEU A 64 3.31 -13.86 -9.50
C LEU A 64 3.73 -13.93 -10.97
N ASN A 65 2.74 -13.96 -11.86
CA ASN A 65 2.95 -13.88 -13.30
C ASN A 65 2.93 -12.43 -13.78
N PHE A 66 4.11 -11.82 -13.96
CA PHE A 66 4.27 -10.43 -14.44
C PHE A 66 3.90 -10.22 -15.92
N THR A 67 3.37 -11.23 -16.62
CA THR A 67 2.73 -11.06 -17.93
C THR A 67 1.23 -10.81 -17.84
N GLN A 68 0.66 -10.90 -16.63
CA GLN A 68 -0.73 -10.60 -16.32
C GLN A 68 -0.81 -9.39 -15.38
N PRO A 69 -1.95 -8.66 -15.36
CA PRO A 69 -2.14 -7.53 -14.45
C PRO A 69 -1.91 -7.90 -12.98
N ILE A 70 -1.20 -7.03 -12.26
CA ILE A 70 -0.91 -7.17 -10.83
C ILE A 70 -1.40 -5.92 -10.10
N THR A 71 -2.01 -6.08 -8.93
CA THR A 71 -2.30 -4.95 -8.05
C THR A 71 -1.14 -4.73 -7.08
N VAL A 72 -0.60 -3.52 -7.07
CA VAL A 72 0.44 -3.07 -6.15
C VAL A 72 -0.21 -2.20 -5.08
N MET A 73 0.06 -2.49 -3.81
CA MET A 73 -0.57 -1.82 -2.68
C MET A 73 0.48 -1.18 -1.76
N PHE A 74 0.38 0.14 -1.56
CA PHE A 74 1.13 0.87 -0.55
C PHE A 74 0.15 1.51 0.44
N MET A 75 0.02 0.90 1.62
CA MET A 75 -1.02 1.26 2.59
C MET A 75 -0.38 1.82 3.87
N GLY A 76 -0.27 3.14 3.97
CA GLY A 76 0.29 3.84 5.13
C GLY A 76 1.78 3.56 5.37
N VAL A 77 2.55 3.34 4.31
CA VAL A 77 3.96 2.91 4.38
C VAL A 77 4.92 3.90 3.74
N LEU A 78 4.46 4.73 2.80
CA LEU A 78 5.33 5.62 2.04
C LEU A 78 5.83 6.81 2.86
N GLY A 79 5.20 7.11 4.00
CA GLY A 79 5.77 8.00 5.01
C GLY A 79 7.14 7.53 5.53
N HIS A 80 7.45 6.24 5.47
CA HIS A 80 8.78 5.73 5.85
C HIS A 80 9.85 5.90 4.76
N ALA A 81 9.47 6.39 3.56
CA ALA A 81 10.45 6.70 2.52
C ALA A 81 11.32 7.88 2.97
N ARG A 82 12.63 7.79 2.70
CA ARG A 82 13.63 8.74 3.20
C ARG A 82 13.40 10.17 2.70
N THR A 83 12.91 10.31 1.47
CA THR A 83 12.62 11.60 0.83
C THR A 83 11.43 11.47 -0.14
N TYR A 84 10.96 12.59 -0.69
CA TYR A 84 9.95 12.58 -1.74
C TYR A 84 10.42 11.95 -3.04
N ASP A 85 11.67 12.20 -3.43
CA ASP A 85 12.26 11.54 -4.60
C ASP A 85 12.37 10.03 -4.40
N ASP A 86 12.70 9.57 -3.18
CA ASP A 86 12.81 8.15 -2.86
C ASP A 86 11.43 7.46 -2.88
N MET A 87 10.41 8.10 -2.31
CA MET A 87 9.02 7.65 -2.42
C MET A 87 8.60 7.48 -3.89
N THR A 88 8.85 8.51 -4.70
CA THR A 88 8.49 8.53 -6.12
C THR A 88 9.24 7.43 -6.87
N ARG A 89 10.55 7.28 -6.63
CA ARG A 89 11.38 6.22 -7.22
C ARG A 89 10.81 4.84 -6.90
N ILE A 90 10.48 4.56 -5.65
CA ILE A 90 9.95 3.26 -5.20
C ILE A 90 8.65 2.94 -5.93
N VAL A 91 7.68 3.85 -5.91
CA VAL A 91 6.38 3.64 -6.58
C VAL A 91 6.59 3.42 -8.08
N ARG A 92 7.41 4.25 -8.73
CA ARG A 92 7.70 4.14 -10.17
C ARG A 92 8.37 2.82 -10.52
N THR A 93 9.43 2.42 -9.80
CA THR A 93 10.14 1.17 -10.07
C THR A 93 9.19 -0.04 -10.02
N VAL A 94 8.32 -0.12 -9.02
CA VAL A 94 7.37 -1.24 -8.89
C VAL A 94 6.29 -1.17 -9.98
N MET A 95 5.73 0.02 -10.22
CA MET A 95 4.68 0.18 -11.24
C MET A 95 5.19 0.01 -12.66
N ASP A 96 6.44 0.32 -12.96
CA ASP A 96 7.05 0.12 -14.28
C ASP A 96 7.24 -1.37 -14.59
N ALA A 97 7.48 -2.20 -13.57
CA ALA A 97 7.70 -3.64 -13.75
C ALA A 97 6.42 -4.44 -14.05
N VAL A 98 5.24 -3.96 -13.63
CA VAL A 98 3.95 -4.63 -13.85
C VAL A 98 3.33 -4.21 -15.21
N PRO A 99 2.58 -5.09 -15.89
CA PRO A 99 2.07 -4.77 -17.24
C PRO A 99 0.87 -3.81 -17.22
N SER A 100 0.49 -3.27 -18.38
CA SER A 100 -0.75 -2.52 -18.58
C SER A 100 -1.98 -3.26 -18.02
N GLY A 101 -2.93 -2.52 -17.47
CA GLY A 101 -4.10 -3.06 -16.75
C GLY A 101 -3.85 -3.40 -15.28
N SER A 102 -2.60 -3.34 -14.82
CA SER A 102 -2.24 -3.40 -13.39
C SER A 102 -2.82 -2.21 -12.62
N HIS A 103 -2.91 -2.32 -11.30
CA HIS A 103 -3.47 -1.25 -10.47
C HIS A 103 -2.50 -0.82 -9.37
N LEU A 104 -2.48 0.47 -9.08
CA LEU A 104 -1.89 1.04 -7.87
C LEU A 104 -3.01 1.32 -6.87
N VAL A 105 -2.91 0.76 -5.66
CA VAL A 105 -3.71 1.16 -4.50
C VAL A 105 -2.77 1.84 -3.52
N LEU A 106 -3.10 3.07 -3.17
CA LEU A 106 -2.24 3.90 -2.34
C LEU A 106 -3.09 4.63 -1.31
N CYS A 107 -2.68 4.59 -0.05
CA CYS A 107 -3.08 5.61 0.92
C CYS A 107 -1.93 5.95 1.85
N ASP A 108 -1.90 7.20 2.32
CA ASP A 108 -0.89 7.62 3.28
C ASP A 108 -1.37 8.82 4.12
N GLY A 109 -0.66 9.05 5.22
CA GLY A 109 -0.86 10.19 6.11
C GLY A 109 -0.39 11.50 5.49
N THR A 110 -1.17 12.55 5.71
CA THR A 110 -0.98 13.87 5.12
C THR A 110 -0.55 14.93 6.14
N THR A 111 0.04 16.02 5.68
CA THR A 111 0.41 17.17 6.52
C THR A 111 -0.75 18.09 6.89
N ASP A 112 -1.98 17.75 6.51
CA ASP A 112 -3.19 18.56 6.74
C ASP A 112 -3.54 18.78 8.23
N SER A 113 -3.00 17.93 9.10
CA SER A 113 -3.18 18.04 10.56
C SER A 113 -1.85 18.33 11.23
N GLN A 114 -1.72 19.55 11.77
CA GLN A 114 -0.54 19.93 12.55
C GLN A 114 -0.31 18.99 13.75
N ALA A 115 -1.38 18.52 14.39
CA ALA A 115 -1.29 17.57 15.49
C ALA A 115 -0.71 16.21 15.04
N TYR A 116 -1.05 15.76 13.83
CA TYR A 116 -0.50 14.54 13.26
C TYR A 116 0.97 14.70 12.86
N VAL A 117 1.34 15.84 12.26
CA VAL A 117 2.74 16.16 11.95
C VAL A 117 3.60 16.16 13.23
N THR A 118 3.13 16.83 14.29
CA THR A 118 3.83 16.83 15.58
C THR A 118 3.95 15.44 16.19
N LEU A 119 2.91 14.60 16.08
CA LEU A 119 2.96 13.21 16.52
C LEU A 119 4.06 12.42 15.79
N CYS A 120 4.17 12.57 14.46
CA CYS A 120 5.21 11.91 13.67
C CYS A 120 6.62 12.39 14.07
N GLU A 121 6.81 13.69 14.33
CA GLU A 121 8.08 14.24 14.80
C GLU A 121 8.47 13.71 16.18
N GLU A 122 7.51 13.64 17.11
CA GLU A 122 7.73 13.09 18.45
C GLU A 122 8.06 11.60 18.41
N TYR A 123 7.37 10.85 17.55
CA TYR A 123 7.66 9.43 17.32
C TYR A 123 9.09 9.22 16.85
N ALA A 124 9.55 10.01 15.86
CA ALA A 124 10.93 9.96 15.38
C ALA A 124 11.94 10.31 16.49
N LYS A 125 11.66 11.34 17.31
CA LYS A 125 12.51 11.72 18.46
C LYS A 125 12.61 10.63 19.52
N SER A 126 11.61 9.76 19.64
CA SER A 126 11.62 8.64 20.58
C SER A 126 12.51 7.47 20.16
N GLY A 127 13.08 7.51 18.93
CA GLY A 127 13.89 6.44 18.36
C GLY A 127 13.11 5.45 17.50
N GLY A 128 11.80 5.71 17.27
CA GLY A 128 11.01 4.99 16.28
C GLY A 128 11.50 5.26 14.86
N VAL A 129 11.18 4.34 13.93
CA VAL A 129 11.49 4.54 12.50
C VAL A 129 10.74 5.79 12.02
N PRO A 130 11.43 6.83 11.51
CA PRO A 130 10.78 8.07 11.14
C PRO A 130 9.63 7.86 10.15
N TYR A 131 8.56 8.60 10.37
CA TYR A 131 7.43 8.71 9.44
C TYR A 131 7.32 10.16 9.00
N HIS A 132 7.43 10.40 7.71
CA HIS A 132 7.39 11.72 7.09
C HIS A 132 6.05 11.88 6.36
N PRO A 133 4.99 12.40 7.03
CA PRO A 133 3.73 12.66 6.35
C PRO A 133 3.96 13.67 5.23
N ARG A 134 3.19 13.53 4.14
CA ARG A 134 3.38 14.31 2.92
C ARG A 134 2.20 15.22 2.62
N THR A 135 2.38 16.19 1.75
CA THR A 135 1.26 16.97 1.24
C THR A 135 0.33 16.09 0.41
N GLN A 136 -0.94 16.50 0.28
CA GLN A 136 -1.87 15.85 -0.64
C GLN A 136 -1.31 15.79 -2.07
N ASP A 137 -0.70 16.88 -2.53
CA ASP A 137 -0.14 16.98 -3.88
C ASP A 137 1.01 15.99 -4.11
N GLU A 138 1.90 15.82 -3.14
CA GLU A 138 3.00 14.85 -3.23
C GLU A 138 2.47 13.41 -3.33
N ILE A 139 1.46 13.04 -2.53
CA ILE A 139 0.86 11.70 -2.59
C ILE A 139 0.08 11.53 -3.90
N HIS A 140 -0.67 12.55 -4.33
CA HIS A 140 -1.41 12.53 -5.58
C HIS A 140 -0.48 12.32 -6.78
N ALA A 141 0.68 12.96 -6.81
CA ALA A 141 1.67 12.82 -7.88
C ALA A 141 2.23 11.39 -8.05
N ALA A 142 2.10 10.53 -7.03
CA ALA A 142 2.43 9.10 -7.17
C ALA A 142 1.53 8.38 -8.19
N PHE A 143 0.36 8.94 -8.50
CA PHE A 143 -0.57 8.45 -9.51
C PHE A 143 -0.35 9.03 -10.92
N ASP A 144 0.58 9.97 -11.10
CA ASP A 144 0.75 10.64 -12.39
C ASP A 144 1.01 9.63 -13.52
N GLY A 145 0.29 9.77 -14.63
CA GLY A 145 0.36 8.83 -15.76
C GLY A 145 -0.47 7.55 -15.59
N PHE A 146 -1.25 7.43 -14.51
CA PHE A 146 -2.25 6.38 -14.32
C PHE A 146 -3.68 6.94 -14.40
N GLU A 147 -4.64 6.05 -14.63
CA GLU A 147 -6.06 6.36 -14.74
C GLU A 147 -6.74 6.17 -13.38
N LEU A 148 -7.03 7.26 -12.68
CA LEU A 148 -7.72 7.19 -11.39
C LEU A 148 -9.11 6.55 -11.52
N VAL A 149 -9.39 5.61 -10.63
CA VAL A 149 -10.70 4.97 -10.48
C VAL A 149 -11.57 5.84 -9.59
N GLU A 150 -12.80 6.13 -10.03
CA GLU A 150 -13.78 6.90 -9.26
C GLU A 150 -13.94 6.37 -7.81
N PRO A 151 -13.91 7.24 -6.78
CA PRO A 151 -14.03 8.71 -6.83
C PRO A 151 -12.72 9.49 -7.02
N GLY A 152 -11.64 8.80 -7.42
CA GLY A 152 -10.31 9.38 -7.58
C GLY A 152 -9.55 9.44 -6.25
N PHE A 153 -8.85 10.55 -6.04
CA PHE A 153 -8.04 10.80 -4.85
C PHE A 153 -8.84 11.61 -3.82
N VAL A 154 -9.17 10.99 -2.70
CA VAL A 154 -10.07 11.54 -1.67
C VAL A 154 -9.56 11.17 -0.27
N PRO A 155 -10.09 11.78 0.81
CA PRO A 155 -9.88 11.25 2.16
C PRO A 155 -10.28 9.77 2.19
N ILE A 156 -9.51 8.91 2.86
CA ILE A 156 -9.77 7.46 2.78
C ILE A 156 -11.13 7.04 3.36
N THR A 157 -11.74 7.87 4.22
CA THR A 157 -13.11 7.66 4.73
C THR A 157 -14.20 7.97 3.70
N ALA A 158 -13.88 8.69 2.63
CA ALA A 158 -14.78 9.01 1.53
C ALA A 158 -14.60 8.06 0.34
N TRP A 159 -13.64 7.13 0.39
CA TRP A 159 -13.40 6.18 -0.69
C TRP A 159 -14.41 5.03 -0.64
N ARG A 160 -15.49 5.15 -1.43
CA ARG A 160 -16.60 4.19 -1.56
C ARG A 160 -17.12 3.63 -0.21
N PRO A 161 -17.48 4.50 0.76
CA PRO A 161 -17.93 4.04 2.06
C PRO A 161 -19.26 3.30 1.97
N GLU A 162 -19.44 2.31 2.82
CA GLU A 162 -20.76 1.72 3.02
C GLU A 162 -21.74 2.77 3.57
N PRO A 163 -23.04 2.71 3.25
CA PRO A 163 -24.02 3.74 3.65
C PRO A 163 -24.05 4.02 5.16
N THR A 164 -23.72 3.02 5.99
CA THR A 164 -23.64 3.14 7.45
C THR A 164 -22.38 3.86 7.93
N GLN A 165 -21.26 3.76 7.20
CA GLN A 165 -19.98 4.40 7.52
C GLN A 165 -19.96 5.89 7.14
N ALA A 166 -20.63 6.24 6.03
CA ALA A 166 -20.72 7.62 5.56
C ALA A 166 -21.31 8.60 6.60
N ARG A 167 -22.12 8.10 7.55
CA ARG A 167 -22.78 8.92 8.58
C ARG A 167 -21.91 9.26 9.79
N VAL A 168 -20.74 8.63 9.93
CA VAL A 168 -19.93 8.66 11.18
C VAL A 168 -18.50 9.17 10.94
N SER A 169 -18.16 9.56 9.71
CA SER A 169 -16.78 9.90 9.37
C SER A 169 -16.28 11.16 10.10
N ARG A 170 -15.26 10.97 10.95
CA ARG A 170 -14.45 12.08 11.47
C ARG A 170 -13.39 12.46 10.43
N PRO A 171 -13.02 13.74 10.32
CA PRO A 171 -11.89 14.15 9.50
C PRO A 171 -10.62 13.41 9.95
N ILE A 172 -9.89 12.86 8.99
CA ILE A 172 -8.59 12.24 9.19
C ILE A 172 -7.60 12.84 8.19
N ALA A 173 -6.36 13.02 8.62
CA ALA A 173 -5.29 13.51 7.76
C ALA A 173 -4.70 12.35 6.96
N ALA A 174 -5.51 11.64 6.17
CA ALA A 174 -5.05 10.57 5.31
C ALA A 174 -5.89 10.50 4.03
N TYR A 175 -5.20 10.46 2.90
CA TYR A 175 -5.79 10.43 1.57
C TYR A 175 -5.31 9.21 0.80
N GLY A 176 -6.09 8.81 -0.19
CA GLY A 176 -5.73 7.68 -1.02
C GLY A 176 -6.63 7.54 -2.24
N GLY A 177 -6.30 6.55 -3.04
CA GLY A 177 -7.00 6.26 -4.27
C GLY A 177 -6.58 4.92 -4.86
N VAL A 178 -7.27 4.57 -5.96
CA VAL A 178 -6.93 3.44 -6.81
C VAL A 178 -6.74 3.98 -8.21
N ALA A 179 -5.70 3.57 -8.91
CA ALA A 179 -5.49 3.92 -10.31
C ALA A 179 -5.11 2.71 -11.14
N ARG A 180 -5.57 2.67 -12.39
CA ARG A 180 -5.22 1.68 -13.39
C ARG A 180 -4.01 2.18 -14.19
N LYS A 181 -3.01 1.32 -14.39
CA LYS A 181 -1.92 1.56 -15.35
C LYS A 181 -2.47 1.37 -16.77
N PRO A 182 -2.35 2.38 -17.66
CA PRO A 182 -2.85 2.30 -19.04
C PRO A 182 -2.41 1.03 -19.77
#